data_AF-A0A4P6USP4-F1
#
_entry.id   AF-A0A4P6USP4-F1
#
_cell.length_a   1.000
_cell.length_b   1.000
_cell.length_c   1.000
_cell.angle_alpha   90.00
_cell.angle_beta   90.00
_cell.angle_gamma   90.00
#
_symmetry.space_group_name_H-M   'P 1'
#
loop_
_entity.id
_entity.type
_entity.pdbx_description
1 polymer ?
#
loop_
_entity_poly.entity_id
_entity_poly.type
_entity_poly.pdbx_seq_one_letter_code
_entity_poly.pdbx_strand_id
1 'polypeptide(L)'
;MSDVIDFFSIKKKRQEEQIVKLFRKANSFQNREQIDKLIDENKLSVDDHKNFLAFLAYLQEKKIEPTKLFISVLEMPKHQFEQNYQLNWFSVVQYCLIFLTILKEKNQEQYEQFFSEP
;
A
#
# COMPACT_ATOMS: atom_id res chain seq x y z
N MET A 1 6.60 -31.26 -8.98
CA MET A 1 7.05 -29.86 -8.88
C MET A 1 5.83 -28.94 -8.83
N SER A 2 4.99 -29.09 -7.79
CA SER A 2 3.72 -28.35 -7.69
C SER A 2 3.58 -27.63 -6.34
N ASP A 3 4.27 -28.10 -5.30
CA ASP A 3 4.11 -27.58 -3.93
C ASP A 3 4.76 -26.21 -3.68
N VAL A 4 5.77 -25.83 -4.49
CA VAL A 4 6.48 -24.54 -4.30
C VAL A 4 5.63 -23.37 -4.80
N ILE A 5 4.88 -23.55 -5.89
CA ILE A 5 4.01 -22.50 -6.46
C ILE A 5 2.82 -22.25 -5.52
N ASP A 6 2.29 -23.30 -4.89
CA ASP A 6 1.19 -23.17 -3.95
C ASP A 6 1.58 -22.43 -2.67
N PHE A 7 2.80 -22.63 -2.14
CA PHE A 7 3.21 -21.93 -0.92
C PHE A 7 3.32 -20.41 -1.12
N PHE A 8 3.93 -19.96 -2.22
CA PHE A 8 3.99 -18.54 -2.56
C PHE A 8 2.60 -17.95 -2.83
N SER A 9 1.73 -18.72 -3.51
CA SER A 9 0.37 -18.29 -3.82
C SER A 9 -0.50 -18.17 -2.56
N ILE A 10 -0.39 -19.11 -1.62
CA ILE A 10 -1.11 -19.10 -0.35
C ILE A 10 -0.62 -17.96 0.55
N LYS A 11 0.71 -17.75 0.64
CA LYS A 11 1.28 -16.66 1.43
C LYS A 11 0.86 -15.30 0.88
N LYS A 12 0.94 -15.12 -0.45
CA LYS A 12 0.49 -13.90 -1.12
C LYS A 12 -0.99 -13.65 -0.87
N LYS A 13 -1.85 -14.63 -1.11
CA LYS A 13 -3.30 -14.51 -0.87
C LYS A 13 -3.63 -14.15 0.58
N ARG A 14 -2.94 -14.77 1.55
CA ARG A 14 -3.12 -14.47 2.98
C ARG A 14 -2.68 -13.04 3.33
N GLN A 15 -1.61 -12.55 2.72
CA GLN A 15 -1.14 -11.18 2.89
C GLN A 15 -2.15 -10.20 2.27
N GLU A 16 -2.62 -10.48 1.06
CA GLU A 16 -3.66 -9.70 0.38
C GLU A 16 -4.96 -9.62 1.20
N GLU A 17 -5.41 -10.72 1.79
CA GLU A 17 -6.59 -10.74 2.67
C GLU A 17 -6.39 -9.92 3.95
N GLN A 18 -5.19 -9.95 4.56
CA GLN A 18 -4.86 -9.15 5.73
C GLN A 18 -4.83 -7.65 5.39
N ILE A 19 -4.22 -7.31 4.25
CA ILE A 19 -4.20 -5.95 3.71
C ILE A 19 -5.63 -5.46 3.48
N VAL A 20 -6.47 -6.25 2.81
CA VAL A 20 -7.89 -5.89 2.60
C VAL A 20 -8.61 -5.70 3.92
N LYS A 21 -8.40 -6.56 4.93
CA LYS A 21 -9.07 -6.43 6.24
C LYS A 21 -8.62 -5.20 7.01
N LEU A 22 -7.34 -4.86 6.93
CA LEU A 22 -6.77 -3.71 7.61
C LEU A 22 -7.27 -2.42 6.98
N PHE A 23 -7.16 -2.33 5.64
CA PHE A 23 -7.48 -1.10 4.91
C PHE A 23 -8.99 -0.92 4.63
N ARG A 24 -9.81 -1.99 4.66
CA ARG A 24 -11.27 -1.86 4.56
C ARG A 24 -11.90 -1.14 5.74
N LYS A 25 -11.24 -1.18 6.90
CA LYS A 25 -11.67 -0.39 8.05
C LYS A 25 -11.27 1.06 7.74
N ALA A 26 -12.26 1.94 7.60
CA ALA A 26 -11.99 3.37 7.54
C ALA A 26 -11.08 3.75 8.73
N ASN A 27 -10.11 4.64 8.50
CA ASN A 27 -9.05 5.02 9.46
C ASN A 27 -7.99 3.94 9.70
N SER A 28 -7.29 3.53 8.63
CA SER A 28 -6.12 2.67 8.74
C SER A 28 -5.02 3.28 9.63
N PHE A 29 -4.97 4.61 9.72
CA PHE A 29 -4.11 5.37 10.66
C PHE A 29 -4.26 4.91 12.12
N GLN A 30 -5.45 4.48 12.55
CA GLN A 30 -5.68 4.00 13.93
C GLN A 30 -5.06 2.61 14.19
N ASN A 31 -4.69 1.88 13.13
CA ASN A 31 -4.11 0.55 13.23
C ASN A 31 -2.64 0.53 12.82
N ARG A 32 -1.90 1.61 13.12
CA ARG A 32 -0.49 1.80 12.77
C ARG A 32 0.39 0.59 13.10
N GLU A 33 0.26 0.00 14.29
CA GLU A 33 1.03 -1.19 14.68
C GLU A 33 0.84 -2.39 13.72
N GLN A 34 -0.35 -2.52 13.13
CA GLN A 34 -0.62 -3.58 12.14
C GLN A 34 -0.05 -3.22 10.77
N ILE A 35 -0.01 -1.93 10.41
CA ILE A 35 0.67 -1.44 9.19
C ILE A 35 2.18 -1.69 9.32
N ASP A 36 2.77 -1.35 10.46
CA ASP A 36 4.19 -1.57 10.75
C ASP A 36 4.56 -3.05 10.61
N LYS A 37 3.75 -3.96 11.17
CA LYS A 37 3.93 -5.41 11.00
C LYS A 37 3.87 -5.86 9.56
N LEU A 38 2.90 -5.36 8.79
CA LEU A 38 2.79 -5.68 7.37
C LEU A 38 4.00 -5.20 6.58
N ILE A 39 4.54 -4.02 6.90
CA ILE A 39 5.75 -3.48 6.28
C ILE A 39 6.96 -4.34 6.61
N ASP A 40 7.14 -4.72 7.88
CA ASP A 40 8.27 -5.54 8.33
C ASP A 40 8.25 -6.96 7.73
N GLU A 41 7.06 -7.50 7.49
CA GLU A 41 6.88 -8.78 6.81
C GLU A 41 7.04 -8.68 5.28
N ASN A 42 6.89 -7.48 4.71
CA ASN A 42 6.89 -7.25 3.27
C ASN A 42 8.32 -7.07 2.74
N LYS A 43 8.91 -8.14 2.21
CA LYS A 43 10.17 -8.06 1.46
C LYS A 43 9.88 -7.61 0.03
N LEU A 44 10.23 -6.36 -0.29
CA LEU A 44 10.09 -5.82 -1.63
C LEU A 44 10.97 -6.58 -2.62
N SER A 45 10.36 -7.08 -3.70
CA SER A 45 11.10 -7.62 -4.84
C SER A 45 11.54 -6.51 -5.80
N VAL A 46 12.46 -6.82 -6.71
CA VAL A 46 12.86 -5.88 -7.78
C VAL A 46 11.68 -5.55 -8.71
N ASP A 47 10.77 -6.51 -8.93
CA ASP A 47 9.59 -6.30 -9.77
C ASP A 47 8.58 -5.36 -9.09
N ASP A 48 8.44 -5.42 -7.77
CA ASP A 48 7.59 -4.49 -7.01
C ASP A 48 8.07 -3.05 -7.17
N HIS A 49 9.39 -2.81 -7.13
CA HIS A 49 9.98 -1.49 -7.37
C HIS A 49 9.71 -0.98 -8.78
N LYS A 50 9.87 -1.83 -9.82
CA LYS A 50 9.59 -1.44 -11.21
C LYS A 50 8.13 -1.06 -11.40
N ASN A 51 7.22 -1.89 -10.88
CA ASN A 51 5.78 -1.64 -10.97
C ASN A 51 5.38 -0.37 -10.21
N PHE A 52 5.99 -0.13 -9.05
CA PHE A 52 5.79 1.08 -8.27
C PHE A 52 6.25 2.33 -9.02
N LEU A 53 7.42 2.32 -9.65
CA LEU A 53 7.91 3.44 -10.46
C LEU A 53 7.02 3.70 -11.68
N ALA A 54 6.55 2.65 -12.36
CA ALA A 54 5.60 2.77 -13.46
C ALA A 54 4.27 3.39 -12.99
N PHE A 55 3.80 3.01 -11.80
CA PHE A 55 2.62 3.60 -11.19
C PHE A 55 2.81 5.08 -10.85
N LEU A 56 3.98 5.47 -10.31
CA LEU A 56 4.29 6.89 -10.06
C LEU A 56 4.31 7.72 -11.35
N ALA A 57 4.90 7.18 -12.43
CA ALA A 57 4.87 7.84 -13.73
C ALA A 57 3.43 8.03 -14.24
N TYR A 58 2.58 7.02 -14.09
CA TYR A 58 1.17 7.12 -14.42
C TYR A 58 0.44 8.19 -13.59
N LEU A 59 0.70 8.28 -12.28
CA LEU A 59 0.11 9.33 -11.44
C LEU A 59 0.57 10.73 -11.87
N GLN A 60 1.84 10.87 -12.25
CA GLN A 60 2.39 12.13 -12.76
C GLN A 60 1.69 12.56 -14.06
N GLU A 61 1.45 11.65 -15.00
CA GLU A 61 0.67 11.94 -16.22
C GLU A 61 -0.76 12.39 -15.90
N LYS A 62 -1.37 11.78 -14.88
CA LYS A 62 -2.71 12.14 -14.40
C LYS A 62 -2.73 13.39 -13.52
N LYS A 63 -1.56 14.00 -13.24
CA LYS A 63 -1.40 15.12 -12.30
C LYS A 63 -1.97 14.83 -10.90
N ILE A 64 -1.89 13.56 -10.49
CA ILE A 64 -2.30 13.11 -9.17
C ILE A 64 -1.06 13.11 -8.28
N GLU A 65 -1.15 13.77 -7.14
CA GLU A 65 -0.08 13.77 -6.14
C GLU A 65 -0.09 12.42 -5.39
N PRO A 66 1.00 11.62 -5.45
CA PRO A 66 1.03 10.28 -4.86
C PRO A 66 0.75 10.27 -3.36
N THR A 67 1.33 11.23 -2.62
CA THR A 67 1.13 11.35 -1.16
C THR A 67 -0.34 11.54 -0.82
N LYS A 68 -1.04 12.45 -1.51
CA LYS A 68 -2.48 12.68 -1.29
C LYS A 68 -3.32 11.46 -1.65
N LEU A 69 -2.95 10.74 -2.72
CA LEU A 69 -3.63 9.51 -3.10
C LEU A 69 -3.48 8.43 -2.02
N PHE A 70 -2.28 8.26 -1.48
CA PHE A 70 -1.98 7.29 -0.43
C PHE A 70 -2.64 7.67 0.90
N ILE A 71 -2.69 8.94 1.28
CA ILE A 71 -3.49 9.38 2.43
C ILE A 71 -4.97 9.05 2.22
N SER A 72 -5.51 9.38 1.04
CA SER A 72 -6.91 9.10 0.71
C SER A 72 -7.25 7.61 0.80
N VAL A 73 -6.34 6.72 0.38
CA VAL A 73 -6.57 5.26 0.44
C VAL A 73 -6.62 4.73 1.88
N LEU A 74 -6.01 5.43 2.84
CA LEU A 74 -5.95 5.08 4.26
C LEU A 74 -7.14 5.62 5.07
N GLU A 75 -7.69 6.76 4.66
CA GLU A 75 -8.82 7.41 5.34
C GLU A 75 -10.16 6.88 4.84
N MET A 76 -10.30 6.73 3.53
CA MET A 76 -11.61 6.60 2.92
C MET A 76 -11.98 5.14 2.61
N PRO A 77 -13.27 4.77 2.74
CA PRO A 77 -13.74 3.45 2.35
C PRO A 77 -13.52 3.18 0.85
N LYS A 78 -13.24 1.93 0.51
CA LYS A 78 -13.03 1.45 -0.87
C LYS A 78 -13.98 2.10 -1.90
N HIS A 79 -15.28 2.04 -1.64
CA HIS A 79 -16.28 2.54 -2.60
C HIS A 79 -16.15 4.04 -2.88
N GLN A 80 -15.85 4.84 -1.85
CA GLN A 80 -15.65 6.28 -2.00
C GLN A 80 -14.33 6.57 -2.74
N PHE A 81 -13.28 5.81 -2.45
CA PHE A 81 -12.00 5.93 -3.15
C PHE A 81 -12.13 5.67 -4.64
N GLU A 82 -12.73 4.54 -5.02
CA GLU A 82 -12.87 4.14 -6.43
C GLU A 82 -13.77 5.10 -7.20
N GLN A 83 -14.77 5.71 -6.55
CA GLN A 83 -15.60 6.75 -7.16
C GLN A 83 -14.84 8.05 -7.40
N ASN A 84 -14.01 8.48 -6.44
CA ASN A 84 -13.28 9.75 -6.51
C ASN A 84 -12.11 9.70 -7.49
N TYR A 85 -11.33 8.61 -7.45
CA TYR A 85 -10.08 8.50 -8.21
C TYR A 85 -10.20 7.67 -9.48
N GLN A 86 -11.26 6.85 -9.63
CA GLN A 86 -11.40 5.89 -10.73
C GLN A 86 -10.21 4.92 -10.84
N LEU A 87 -9.51 4.69 -9.73
CA LEU A 87 -8.40 3.75 -9.61
C LEU A 87 -8.83 2.52 -8.82
N ASN A 88 -8.22 1.37 -9.12
CA ASN A 88 -8.44 0.16 -8.34
C ASN A 88 -7.87 0.34 -6.93
N TRP A 89 -8.75 0.38 -5.93
CA TRP A 89 -8.35 0.64 -4.54
C TRP A 89 -7.31 -0.36 -4.04
N PHE A 90 -7.47 -1.64 -4.39
CA PHE A 90 -6.57 -2.69 -3.92
C PHE A 90 -5.15 -2.52 -4.49
N SER A 91 -5.02 -2.19 -5.76
CA SER A 91 -3.72 -1.87 -6.37
C SER A 91 -3.07 -0.65 -5.69
N VAL A 92 -3.85 0.40 -5.40
CA VAL A 92 -3.32 1.59 -4.72
C VAL A 92 -2.87 1.26 -3.29
N VAL A 93 -3.60 0.41 -2.56
CA VAL A 93 -3.18 -0.05 -1.22
C VAL A 93 -1.85 -0.81 -1.29
N GLN A 94 -1.65 -1.67 -2.30
CA GLN A 94 -0.37 -2.37 -2.48
C GLN A 94 0.77 -1.38 -2.75
N TYR A 95 0.57 -0.40 -3.63
CA TYR A 95 1.57 0.63 -3.89
C TYR A 95 1.81 1.55 -2.70
N CYS A 96 0.77 1.84 -1.90
CA CYS A 96 0.90 2.57 -0.63
C CYS A 96 1.78 1.80 0.35
N LEU A 97 1.62 0.48 0.47
CA LEU A 97 2.48 -0.33 1.32
C LEU A 97 3.93 -0.35 0.82
N ILE A 98 4.15 -0.46 -0.49
CA ILE A 98 5.50 -0.37 -1.08
C ILE A 98 6.13 1.00 -0.74
N PHE A 99 5.37 2.08 -0.92
CA PHE A 99 5.82 3.43 -0.57
C PHE A 99 6.21 3.55 0.90
N LEU A 100 5.36 3.06 1.81
CA LEU A 100 5.61 3.07 3.25
C LEU A 100 6.82 2.23 3.63
N THR A 101 7.01 1.06 3.02
CA THR A 101 8.20 0.23 3.23
C THR A 101 9.46 0.97 2.79
N ILE A 102 9.45 1.61 1.61
CA ILE A 102 10.58 2.40 1.11
C ILE A 102 10.87 3.58 2.05
N LEU A 103 9.84 4.30 2.51
CA LEU A 103 9.99 5.40 3.45
C LEU A 103 10.62 4.93 4.76
N LYS A 104 10.13 3.84 5.35
CA LYS A 104 10.68 3.29 6.60
C LYS A 104 12.16 2.90 6.45
N GLU A 105 12.54 2.31 5.30
CA GLU A 105 13.94 1.90 5.05
C GLU A 105 14.89 3.07 4.76
N LYS A 106 14.41 4.13 4.08
CA LYS A 106 15.26 5.20 3.56
C LYS A 106 15.21 6.48 4.38
N ASN A 107 14.08 6.78 5.01
CA ASN A 107 13.82 8.02 5.71
C ASN A 107 12.74 7.86 6.79
N GLN A 108 13.15 7.36 7.96
CA GLN A 108 12.27 7.14 9.10
C GLN A 108 11.54 8.42 9.52
N GLU A 109 12.14 9.60 9.42
CA GLU A 109 11.48 10.86 9.81
C GLU A 109 10.27 11.16 8.93
N GLN A 110 10.40 10.99 7.62
CA GLN A 110 9.26 11.17 6.69
C GLN A 110 8.19 10.10 6.88
N TYR A 111 8.59 8.89 7.26
CA TYR A 111 7.64 7.84 7.64
C TYR A 111 6.80 8.25 8.86
N GLU A 112 7.42 8.77 9.92
CA GLU A 112 6.69 9.27 11.09
C GLU A 112 5.77 10.45 10.75
N GLN A 113 6.25 11.37 9.91
CA GLN A 113 5.46 12.53 9.46
C GLN A 113 4.22 12.11 8.68
N PHE A 114 4.32 11.08 7.84
CA PHE A 114 3.20 10.57 7.06
C PHE A 114 2.02 10.10 7.92
N PHE A 115 2.29 9.58 9.14
CA PHE A 115 1.23 9.21 10.10
C PHE A 115 0.86 10.32 11.08
N SER A 116 1.58 11.45 11.05
CA SER A 116 1.37 12.58 11.94
C SER A 116 0.50 13.69 11.31
N GLU A 117 0.34 13.68 9.99
CA GLU A 117 -0.63 14.54 9.30
C GLU A 117 -2.04 13.90 9.33
N PRO A 118 -3.05 14.59 9.91
CA PRO A 118 -4.42 14.12 10.01
C PRO A 118 -5.32 14.50 8.81
#